data_AF-A0A2H0QVD2-F1
#
_entry.id   AF-A0A2H0QVD2-F1
#
_cell.length_a   1.000
_cell.length_b   1.000
_cell.length_c   1.000
_cell.angle_alpha   90.00
_cell.angle_beta   90.00
_cell.angle_gamma   90.00
#
_symmetry.space_group_name_H-M   'P 1'
#
loop_
_entity.id
_entity.type
_entity.pdbx_description
1 polymer ?
#
loop_
_entity_poly.entity_id
_entity_poly.type
_entity_poly.pdbx_seq_one_letter_code
_entity_poly.pdbx_strand_id
1 'polypeptide(L)'
;SREDLKSYAENLRSYRRKLQELEIHFESQNTDKIREYIEALRNIHQSSNKKSVELEKLATLAINALNDAIEIQPNYPVGDDNEPTFTAPAGKPDIECFYQTFNSVCEVTMLTDRSQWYNEGQPVMRHVRDFEETYPEKGVYCLFVAPRLHQDTVETFWVAVKHGYRGETQKIIPLSITQIIRLLEILVEIKESGRRLEHDKISALYEEILAITNEVDDSAEWIARIPSAIDAWREEIFAR
;
A
#
# COMPACT_ATOMS: atom_id res chain seq x y z
N SER A 1 37.89 16.46 -10.43
CA SER A 1 37.37 17.84 -10.46
C SER A 1 36.34 18.01 -9.35
N ARG A 2 35.89 19.24 -9.02
CA ARG A 2 34.78 19.46 -8.05
C ARG A 2 33.48 18.78 -8.52
N GLU A 3 33.26 18.73 -9.82
CA GLU A 3 32.09 18.11 -10.43
C GLU A 3 32.12 16.59 -10.29
N ASP A 4 33.28 15.97 -10.49
CA ASP A 4 33.45 14.53 -10.31
C ASP A 4 33.17 14.11 -8.86
N LEU A 5 33.58 14.93 -7.87
CA LEU A 5 33.30 14.67 -6.45
C LEU A 5 31.80 14.77 -6.12
N LYS A 6 31.07 15.71 -6.74
CA LYS A 6 29.61 15.79 -6.57
C LYS A 6 28.91 14.57 -7.14
N SER A 7 29.26 14.20 -8.38
CA SER A 7 28.69 13.02 -9.04
C SER A 7 29.01 11.74 -8.23
N TYR A 8 30.24 11.62 -7.72
CA TYR A 8 30.61 10.48 -6.87
C TYR A 8 29.80 10.46 -5.55
N ALA A 9 29.60 11.62 -4.91
CA ALA A 9 28.77 11.70 -3.71
C ALA A 9 27.31 11.33 -3.97
N GLU A 10 26.75 11.71 -5.12
CA GLU A 10 25.39 11.31 -5.53
C GLU A 10 25.29 9.80 -5.77
N ASN A 11 26.28 9.20 -6.42
CA ASN A 11 26.35 7.75 -6.61
C ASN A 11 26.42 7.00 -5.27
N LEU A 12 27.23 7.47 -4.32
CA LEU A 12 27.30 6.88 -2.98
C LEU A 12 25.98 7.00 -2.22
N ARG A 13 25.28 8.14 -2.34
CA ARG A 13 23.94 8.31 -1.75
C ARG A 13 22.93 7.34 -2.34
N SER A 14 22.92 7.17 -3.66
CA SER A 14 22.05 6.21 -4.34
C SER A 14 22.35 4.77 -3.89
N TYR A 15 23.63 4.41 -3.82
CA TYR A 15 24.05 3.08 -3.38
C TYR A 15 23.68 2.81 -1.91
N ARG A 16 23.87 3.79 -1.02
CA ARG A 16 23.44 3.70 0.39
C ARG A 16 21.94 3.43 0.50
N ARG A 17 21.11 4.16 -0.26
CA ARG A 17 19.66 3.96 -0.26
C ARG A 17 19.27 2.54 -0.65
N LYS A 18 19.88 2.00 -1.73
CA LYS A 18 19.66 0.61 -2.15
C LYS A 18 20.01 -0.41 -1.07
N LEU A 19 21.11 -0.19 -0.35
CA LEU A 19 21.49 -1.08 0.76
C LEU A 19 20.49 -1.01 1.91
N GLN A 20 19.98 0.19 2.23
CA GLN A 20 18.98 0.38 3.27
C GLN A 20 17.62 -0.21 2.89
N GLU A 21 17.22 -0.14 1.62
CA GLU A 21 16.01 -0.81 1.12
C GLU A 21 16.12 -2.33 1.26
N LEU A 22 17.28 -2.92 0.92
CA LEU A 22 17.55 -4.34 1.12
C LEU A 22 17.53 -4.74 2.60
N GLU A 23 18.09 -3.90 3.46
CA GLU A 23 18.06 -4.08 4.92
C GLU A 23 16.62 -4.06 5.45
N ILE A 24 15.82 -3.06 5.06
CA ILE A 24 14.40 -2.95 5.41
C ILE A 24 13.62 -4.18 4.95
N HIS A 25 13.83 -4.63 3.71
CA HIS A 25 13.16 -5.82 3.18
C HIS A 25 13.49 -7.06 4.03
N PHE A 26 14.76 -7.24 4.38
CA PHE A 26 15.21 -8.35 5.21
C PHE A 26 14.64 -8.27 6.64
N GLU A 27 14.72 -7.11 7.28
CA GLU A 27 14.18 -6.88 8.62
C GLU A 27 12.66 -7.09 8.67
N SER A 28 11.95 -6.65 7.64
CA SER A 28 10.49 -6.81 7.53
C SER A 28 10.04 -8.26 7.39
N GLN A 29 10.98 -9.21 7.17
CA GLN A 29 10.67 -10.63 7.23
C GLN A 29 10.58 -11.18 8.66
N ASN A 30 11.11 -10.47 9.65
CA ASN A 30 11.10 -10.85 11.06
C ASN A 30 9.73 -10.57 11.70
N THR A 31 9.17 -11.55 12.39
CA THR A 31 7.85 -11.44 13.04
C THR A 31 7.80 -10.41 14.16
N ASP A 32 8.88 -10.18 14.88
CA ASP A 32 8.95 -9.14 15.92
C ASP A 32 8.90 -7.74 15.30
N LYS A 33 9.55 -7.55 14.14
CA LYS A 33 9.44 -6.29 13.38
C LYS A 33 8.02 -6.05 12.87
N ILE A 34 7.36 -7.10 12.37
CA ILE A 34 5.97 -7.00 11.94
C ILE A 34 5.06 -6.59 13.11
N ARG A 35 5.30 -7.13 14.32
CA ARG A 35 4.57 -6.72 15.53
C ARG A 35 4.84 -5.27 15.92
N GLU A 36 6.07 -4.79 15.79
CA GLU A 36 6.40 -3.36 15.96
C GLU A 36 5.59 -2.49 14.99
N TYR A 37 5.48 -2.91 13.71
CA TYR A 37 4.70 -2.17 12.71
C TYR A 37 3.20 -2.16 13.05
N ILE A 38 2.65 -3.30 13.48
CA ILE A 38 1.26 -3.40 13.95
C ILE A 38 1.01 -2.43 15.10
N GLU A 39 1.88 -2.42 16.10
CA GLU A 39 1.73 -1.54 17.27
C GLU A 39 1.85 -0.06 16.89
N ALA A 40 2.77 0.28 15.99
CA ALA A 40 2.91 1.65 15.48
C ALA A 40 1.65 2.09 14.71
N LEU A 41 1.09 1.24 13.86
CA LEU A 41 -0.16 1.51 13.13
C LEU A 41 -1.35 1.67 14.08
N ARG A 42 -1.47 0.81 15.11
CA ARG A 42 -2.51 0.92 16.16
C ARG A 42 -2.46 2.27 16.88
N ASN A 43 -1.26 2.78 17.12
CA ASN A 43 -1.03 4.02 17.87
C ASN A 43 -0.72 5.24 16.98
N ILE A 44 -0.95 5.18 15.67
CA ILE A 44 -0.56 6.26 14.74
C ILE A 44 -1.17 7.62 15.10
N HIS A 45 -2.37 7.62 15.70
CA HIS A 45 -3.02 8.85 16.17
C HIS A 45 -2.32 9.49 17.38
N GLN A 46 -1.51 8.74 18.12
CA GLN A 46 -0.76 9.19 19.29
C GLN A 46 0.68 9.61 18.94
N SER A 47 1.12 9.40 17.70
CA SER A 47 2.49 9.72 17.33
C SER A 47 2.81 11.21 17.46
N SER A 48 4.04 11.46 17.91
CA SER A 48 4.70 12.76 17.96
C SER A 48 5.15 13.27 16.59
N ASN A 49 5.33 12.36 15.61
CA ASN A 49 5.73 12.73 14.26
C ASN A 49 4.53 13.27 13.46
N LYS A 50 4.82 13.85 12.29
CA LYS A 50 3.76 14.21 11.33
C LYS A 50 3.10 12.93 10.84
N LYS A 51 1.89 12.66 11.32
CA LYS A 51 1.15 11.41 11.11
C LYS A 51 1.01 10.97 9.65
N SER A 52 0.87 11.91 8.70
CA SER A 52 0.81 11.56 7.28
C SER A 52 2.13 10.97 6.77
N VAL A 53 3.26 11.56 7.16
CA VAL A 53 4.61 11.11 6.80
C VAL A 53 4.90 9.75 7.43
N GLU A 54 4.46 9.57 8.67
CA GLU A 54 4.60 8.29 9.36
C GLU A 54 3.68 7.21 8.80
N LEU A 55 2.47 7.54 8.36
CA LEU A 55 1.59 6.58 7.70
C LEU A 55 2.22 6.08 6.40
N GLU A 56 2.81 6.95 5.57
CA GLU A 56 3.54 6.54 4.36
C GLU A 56 4.70 5.60 4.70
N LYS A 57 5.49 5.93 5.73
CA LYS A 57 6.57 5.04 6.20
C LYS A 57 6.04 3.68 6.66
N LEU A 58 5.04 3.67 7.53
CA LEU A 58 4.49 2.44 8.09
C LEU A 58 3.80 1.59 7.03
N ALA A 59 3.14 2.21 6.04
CA ALA A 59 2.58 1.50 4.89
C ALA A 59 3.69 0.86 4.03
N THR A 60 4.79 1.57 3.77
CA THR A 60 5.97 1.01 3.08
C THR A 60 6.53 -0.20 3.82
N LEU A 61 6.68 -0.11 5.15
CA LEU A 61 7.17 -1.22 5.98
C LEU A 61 6.19 -2.41 6.00
N ALA A 62 4.89 -2.13 6.12
CA ALA A 62 3.84 -3.14 6.07
C ALA A 62 3.82 -3.89 4.73
N ILE A 63 3.91 -3.17 3.62
CA ILE A 63 3.93 -3.77 2.27
C ILE A 63 5.21 -4.58 2.07
N ASN A 64 6.38 -4.08 2.50
CA ASN A 64 7.62 -4.85 2.48
C ASN A 64 7.53 -6.17 3.26
N ALA A 65 6.74 -6.22 4.33
CA ALA A 65 6.54 -7.43 5.12
C ALA A 65 5.58 -8.43 4.47
N LEU A 66 4.51 -7.93 3.83
CA LEU A 66 3.37 -8.74 3.38
C LEU A 66 3.70 -9.79 2.34
N ASN A 67 4.66 -9.54 1.46
CA ASN A 67 4.86 -10.38 0.29
C ASN A 67 6.30 -10.33 -0.23
N ASP A 68 6.51 -11.04 -1.34
CA ASP A 68 7.77 -11.19 -2.07
C ASP A 68 7.89 -10.19 -3.23
N ALA A 69 7.62 -8.90 -2.94
CA ALA A 69 7.87 -7.83 -3.90
C ALA A 69 9.31 -7.86 -4.44
N ILE A 70 9.47 -7.57 -5.73
CA ILE A 70 10.77 -7.36 -6.35
C ILE A 70 11.36 -6.04 -5.86
N GLU A 71 10.52 -5.00 -5.79
CA GLU A 71 10.89 -3.66 -5.37
C GLU A 71 9.68 -2.93 -4.77
N ILE A 72 9.90 -2.27 -3.64
CA ILE A 72 8.95 -1.35 -3.00
C ILE A 72 9.61 0.03 -2.96
N GLN A 73 9.07 0.96 -3.74
CA GLN A 73 9.63 2.28 -3.97
C GLN A 73 8.73 3.37 -3.38
N PRO A 74 8.95 3.79 -2.12
CA PRO A 74 8.30 4.98 -1.58
C PRO A 74 8.76 6.24 -2.29
N ASN A 75 7.83 7.16 -2.57
CA ASN A 75 8.11 8.44 -3.23
C ASN A 75 8.38 9.59 -2.25
N TYR A 76 8.24 9.38 -0.94
CA TYR A 76 8.61 10.39 0.06
C TYR A 76 10.11 10.73 0.03
N PRO A 77 10.50 11.98 0.27
CA PRO A 77 11.90 12.35 0.40
C PRO A 77 12.47 11.91 1.75
N VAL A 78 13.63 11.24 1.71
CA VAL A 78 14.35 10.79 2.91
C VAL A 78 15.53 11.69 3.28
N GLY A 79 15.81 11.79 4.58
CA GLY A 79 16.98 12.44 5.16
C GLY A 79 18.26 11.61 5.03
N ASP A 80 19.33 12.08 5.67
CA ASP A 80 20.61 11.35 5.70
C ASP A 80 20.58 10.09 6.58
N ASP A 81 19.65 10.05 7.53
CA ASP A 81 19.29 8.92 8.39
C ASP A 81 18.30 7.94 7.74
N ASN A 82 17.91 8.19 6.48
CA ASN A 82 16.89 7.45 5.74
C ASN A 82 15.47 7.57 6.33
N GLU A 83 15.25 8.52 7.24
CA GLU A 83 13.91 8.81 7.74
C GLU A 83 13.16 9.73 6.77
N PRO A 84 11.87 9.49 6.52
CA PRO A 84 11.06 10.37 5.70
C PRO A 84 10.97 11.77 6.31
N THR A 85 11.18 12.78 5.47
CA THR A 85 11.18 14.19 5.89
C THR A 85 9.86 14.89 5.54
N PHE A 86 9.19 14.42 4.50
CA PHE A 86 7.90 14.90 4.02
C PHE A 86 7.11 13.75 3.41
N THR A 87 5.87 14.03 3.03
CA THR A 87 5.03 13.13 2.24
C THR A 87 5.52 13.08 0.79
N ALA A 88 5.07 12.11 0.02
CA ALA A 88 5.34 12.03 -1.42
C ALA A 88 4.99 13.36 -2.14
N PRO A 89 5.76 13.75 -3.16
CA PRO A 89 5.48 14.94 -3.95
C PRO A 89 4.25 14.74 -4.82
N ALA A 90 3.56 15.84 -5.14
CA ALA A 90 2.38 15.80 -6.00
C ALA A 90 2.68 15.20 -7.39
N GLY A 91 1.70 14.49 -7.95
CA GLY A 91 1.78 13.90 -9.28
C GLY A 91 2.43 12.52 -9.34
N LYS A 92 2.64 11.89 -8.18
CA LYS A 92 3.08 10.51 -8.06
C LYS A 92 2.27 9.80 -6.96
N PRO A 93 2.10 8.47 -7.06
CA PRO A 93 1.59 7.71 -5.93
C PRO A 93 2.53 7.80 -4.72
N ASP A 94 2.02 7.57 -3.51
CA ASP A 94 2.87 7.56 -2.32
C ASP A 94 3.93 6.45 -2.38
N ILE A 95 3.54 5.26 -2.85
CA ILE A 95 4.40 4.08 -2.94
C ILE A 95 4.12 3.33 -4.25
N GLU A 96 5.17 3.01 -4.99
CA GLU A 96 5.12 2.16 -6.19
C GLU A 96 5.69 0.77 -5.83
N CYS A 97 5.00 -0.30 -6.22
CA CYS A 97 5.35 -1.67 -5.85
C CYS A 97 5.40 -2.56 -7.09
N PHE A 98 6.47 -3.33 -7.23
CA PHE A 98 6.71 -4.18 -8.39
C PHE A 98 6.78 -5.64 -7.98
N TYR A 99 5.96 -6.49 -8.61
CA TYR A 99 5.92 -7.94 -8.36
C TYR A 99 6.23 -8.72 -9.62
N GLN A 100 6.36 -10.04 -9.49
CA GLN A 100 6.60 -10.90 -10.63
C GLN A 100 5.42 -10.91 -11.61
N THR A 101 4.18 -10.94 -11.11
CA THR A 101 2.95 -11.15 -11.92
C THR A 101 2.06 -9.93 -12.06
N PHE A 102 2.19 -8.93 -11.18
CA PHE A 102 1.44 -7.67 -11.23
C PHE A 102 2.30 -6.51 -10.72
N ASN A 103 1.81 -5.28 -10.83
CA ASN A 103 2.36 -4.14 -10.11
C ASN A 103 1.26 -3.54 -9.22
N SER A 104 1.63 -2.74 -8.22
CA SER A 104 0.65 -1.97 -7.47
C SER A 104 1.15 -0.60 -7.08
N VAL A 105 0.23 0.31 -6.82
CA VAL A 105 0.50 1.54 -6.07
C VAL A 105 -0.17 1.44 -4.70
N CYS A 106 0.41 2.09 -3.70
CA CYS A 106 -0.26 2.32 -2.43
C CYS A 106 -0.35 3.81 -2.19
N GLU A 107 -1.56 4.27 -1.86
CA GLU A 107 -1.92 5.65 -1.59
C GLU A 107 -2.48 5.69 -0.18
N VAL A 108 -1.99 6.59 0.65
CA VAL A 108 -2.33 6.63 2.07
C VAL A 108 -2.74 8.02 2.51
N THR A 109 -3.69 8.09 3.45
CA THR A 109 -4.15 9.38 3.94
C THR A 109 -4.59 9.29 5.39
N MET A 110 -4.30 10.34 6.15
CA MET A 110 -4.85 10.50 7.51
C MET A 110 -6.21 11.21 7.52
N LEU A 111 -6.69 11.68 6.36
CA LEU A 111 -7.98 12.33 6.22
C LEU A 111 -9.11 11.32 6.39
N THR A 112 -10.23 11.72 7.02
CA THR A 112 -11.37 10.82 7.31
C THR A 112 -12.74 11.46 7.07
N ASP A 113 -12.75 12.72 6.64
CA ASP A 113 -13.96 13.51 6.36
C ASP A 113 -14.02 13.85 4.86
N ARG A 114 -14.89 14.79 4.49
CA ARG A 114 -15.05 15.24 3.10
C ARG A 114 -13.76 15.70 2.42
N SER A 115 -12.77 16.16 3.20
CA SER A 115 -11.45 16.50 2.66
C SER A 115 -10.73 15.28 2.09
N GLN A 116 -11.01 14.06 2.56
CA GLN A 116 -10.48 12.84 1.97
C GLN A 116 -10.95 12.71 0.52
N TRP A 117 -12.26 12.85 0.27
CA TRP A 117 -12.79 12.80 -1.10
C TRP A 117 -12.20 13.90 -1.99
N TYR A 118 -12.12 15.12 -1.46
CA TYR A 118 -11.60 16.26 -2.20
C TYR A 118 -10.11 16.11 -2.60
N ASN A 119 -9.28 15.62 -1.68
CA ASN A 119 -7.83 15.52 -1.90
C ASN A 119 -7.42 14.19 -2.53
N GLU A 120 -8.14 13.10 -2.30
CA GLU A 120 -7.71 11.77 -2.72
C GLU A 120 -8.54 11.20 -3.88
N GLY A 121 -9.82 11.59 -4.03
CA GLY A 121 -10.72 10.95 -5.00
C GLY A 121 -10.19 10.99 -6.43
N GLN A 122 -9.97 12.20 -6.98
CA GLN A 122 -9.43 12.34 -8.32
C GLN A 122 -7.91 12.04 -8.41
N PRO A 123 -7.06 12.53 -7.48
CA PRO A 123 -5.62 12.30 -7.60
C PRO A 123 -5.23 10.82 -7.59
N VAL A 124 -5.82 10.00 -6.72
CA VAL A 124 -5.58 8.55 -6.69
C VAL A 124 -5.92 7.91 -8.03
N MET A 125 -7.12 8.14 -8.57
CA MET A 125 -7.51 7.60 -9.89
C MET A 125 -6.54 8.02 -11.01
N ARG A 126 -6.03 9.26 -10.94
CA ARG A 126 -5.04 9.76 -11.91
C ARG A 126 -3.70 9.03 -11.77
N HIS A 127 -3.17 8.93 -10.56
CA HIS A 127 -1.90 8.25 -10.31
C HIS A 127 -1.95 6.78 -10.74
N VAL A 128 -3.05 6.08 -10.47
CA VAL A 128 -3.26 4.70 -10.94
C VAL A 128 -3.21 4.63 -12.46
N ARG A 129 -3.92 5.50 -13.17
CA ARG A 129 -3.93 5.50 -14.64
C ARG A 129 -2.57 5.84 -15.23
N ASP A 130 -1.90 6.84 -14.69
CA ASP A 130 -0.58 7.26 -15.18
C ASP A 130 0.47 6.15 -14.93
N PHE A 131 0.34 5.41 -13.82
CA PHE A 131 1.19 4.24 -13.54
C PHE A 131 0.89 3.06 -14.47
N GLU A 132 -0.37 2.76 -14.76
CA GLU A 132 -0.77 1.76 -15.78
C GLU A 132 -0.24 2.11 -17.18
N GLU A 133 -0.30 3.39 -17.57
CA GLU A 133 0.23 3.88 -18.85
C GLU A 133 1.77 3.77 -18.91
N THR A 134 2.44 3.91 -17.75
CA THR A 134 3.90 3.80 -17.63
C THR A 134 4.38 2.33 -17.65
N TYR A 135 3.61 1.42 -17.06
CA TYR A 135 3.93 -0.01 -16.91
C TYR A 135 2.82 -0.91 -17.50
N PRO A 136 2.60 -0.89 -18.82
CA PRO A 136 1.46 -1.56 -19.46
C PRO A 136 1.58 -3.09 -19.51
N GLU A 137 2.72 -3.66 -19.17
CA GLU A 137 2.99 -5.10 -19.29
C GLU A 137 2.32 -5.96 -18.21
N LYS A 138 1.89 -5.35 -17.10
CA LYS A 138 1.29 -6.03 -15.95
C LYS A 138 0.02 -5.32 -15.50
N GLY A 139 -0.91 -6.09 -14.94
CA GLY A 139 -2.05 -5.51 -14.25
C GLY A 139 -1.59 -4.69 -13.04
N VAL A 140 -2.31 -3.59 -12.77
CA VAL A 140 -2.01 -2.68 -11.65
C VAL A 140 -3.13 -2.73 -10.63
N TYR A 141 -2.79 -2.95 -9.36
CA TYR A 141 -3.69 -2.72 -8.23
C TYR A 141 -3.38 -1.39 -7.54
N CYS A 142 -4.36 -0.82 -6.85
CA CYS A 142 -4.18 0.35 -5.99
C CYS A 142 -4.69 0.02 -4.59
N LEU A 143 -3.79 0.01 -3.62
CA LEU A 143 -4.14 -0.05 -2.21
C LEU A 143 -4.40 1.37 -1.72
N PHE A 144 -5.64 1.69 -1.36
CA PHE A 144 -5.95 2.97 -0.73
C PHE A 144 -6.14 2.78 0.77
N VAL A 145 -5.27 3.37 1.60
CA VAL A 145 -5.26 3.13 3.05
C VAL A 145 -5.57 4.40 3.85
N ALA A 146 -6.57 4.33 4.72
CA ALA A 146 -6.93 5.43 5.61
C ALA A 146 -7.38 4.95 7.00
N PRO A 147 -7.35 5.79 8.07
CA PRO A 147 -7.95 5.41 9.34
C PRO A 147 -9.44 5.06 9.22
N ARG A 148 -10.16 5.80 8.36
CA ARG A 148 -11.56 5.56 7.99
C ARG A 148 -11.79 6.01 6.56
N LEU A 149 -12.51 5.21 5.80
CA LEU A 149 -12.93 5.52 4.43
C LEU A 149 -14.17 6.41 4.47
N HIS A 150 -14.10 7.59 3.86
CA HIS A 150 -15.24 8.48 3.70
C HIS A 150 -16.12 8.00 2.53
N GLN A 151 -17.44 8.04 2.70
CA GLN A 151 -18.39 7.49 1.71
C GLN A 151 -18.18 8.09 0.31
N ASP A 152 -18.05 9.41 0.16
CA ASP A 152 -17.85 10.02 -1.17
C ASP A 152 -16.54 9.57 -1.86
N THR A 153 -15.50 9.25 -1.08
CA THR A 153 -14.25 8.68 -1.61
C THR A 153 -14.51 7.28 -2.13
N VAL A 154 -15.24 6.47 -1.35
CA VAL A 154 -15.63 5.11 -1.72
C VAL A 154 -16.53 5.11 -2.97
N GLU A 155 -17.52 6.00 -3.05
CA GLU A 155 -18.37 6.16 -4.24
C GLU A 155 -17.53 6.48 -5.48
N THR A 156 -16.50 7.32 -5.34
CA THR A 156 -15.59 7.66 -6.42
C THR A 156 -14.82 6.42 -6.91
N PHE A 157 -14.28 5.62 -5.99
CA PHE A 157 -13.56 4.40 -6.33
C PHE A 157 -14.47 3.30 -6.88
N TRP A 158 -15.69 3.19 -6.36
CA TRP A 158 -16.71 2.27 -6.87
C TRP A 158 -17.01 2.53 -8.36
N VAL A 159 -17.17 3.80 -8.75
CA VAL A 159 -17.32 4.18 -10.15
C VAL A 159 -16.10 3.79 -10.97
N ALA A 160 -14.88 4.05 -10.47
CA ALA A 160 -13.64 3.68 -11.16
C ALA A 160 -13.50 2.17 -11.36
N VAL A 161 -13.92 1.37 -10.38
CA VAL A 161 -13.87 -0.10 -10.45
C VAL A 161 -14.93 -0.65 -11.41
N LYS A 162 -16.20 -0.20 -11.32
CA LYS A 162 -17.30 -0.77 -12.13
C LYS A 162 -17.43 -0.19 -13.53
N HIS A 163 -17.18 1.11 -13.67
CA HIS A 163 -17.48 1.87 -14.89
C HIS A 163 -16.22 2.47 -15.52
N GLY A 164 -15.15 2.57 -14.76
CA GLY A 164 -13.85 2.99 -15.24
C GLY A 164 -13.57 4.47 -15.17
N TYR A 165 -12.33 4.79 -15.49
CA TYR A 165 -11.75 6.11 -15.51
C TYR A 165 -10.83 6.22 -16.73
N ARG A 166 -11.07 7.24 -17.57
CA ARG A 166 -10.37 7.45 -18.86
C ARG A 166 -10.45 6.26 -19.82
N GLY A 167 -11.61 5.57 -19.86
CA GLY A 167 -11.94 4.56 -20.87
C GLY A 167 -11.76 3.10 -20.44
N GLU A 168 -11.13 2.86 -19.30
CA GLU A 168 -10.85 1.52 -18.78
C GLU A 168 -11.18 1.45 -17.28
N THR A 169 -11.48 0.26 -16.77
CA THR A 169 -11.66 0.03 -15.32
C THR A 169 -10.35 0.22 -14.55
N GLN A 170 -10.45 0.44 -13.25
CA GLN A 170 -9.30 0.50 -12.34
C GLN A 170 -9.47 -0.51 -11.20
N LYS A 171 -8.36 -1.07 -10.71
CA LYS A 171 -8.39 -2.04 -9.61
C LYS A 171 -8.01 -1.37 -8.29
N ILE A 172 -8.94 -0.61 -7.71
CA ILE A 172 -8.74 0.10 -6.43
C ILE A 172 -9.31 -0.72 -5.27
N ILE A 173 -8.48 -1.04 -4.29
CA ILE A 173 -8.79 -1.80 -3.07
C ILE A 173 -8.74 -0.83 -1.88
N PRO A 174 -9.90 -0.30 -1.45
CA PRO A 174 -9.97 0.59 -0.30
C PRO A 174 -9.90 -0.20 1.01
N LEU A 175 -8.90 0.08 1.83
CA LEU A 175 -8.67 -0.55 3.13
C LEU A 175 -8.55 0.50 4.24
N SER A 176 -9.07 0.17 5.41
CA SER A 176 -8.79 0.88 6.64
C SER A 176 -7.45 0.44 7.23
N ILE A 177 -6.83 1.29 8.06
CA ILE A 177 -5.64 0.92 8.84
C ILE A 177 -5.90 -0.35 9.67
N THR A 178 -7.10 -0.51 10.23
CA THR A 178 -7.50 -1.73 10.95
C THR A 178 -7.44 -2.99 10.09
N GLN A 179 -7.82 -2.89 8.81
CA GLN A 179 -7.73 -4.02 7.88
C GLN A 179 -6.29 -4.32 7.49
N ILE A 180 -5.42 -3.30 7.32
CA ILE A 180 -3.97 -3.52 7.13
C ILE A 180 -3.36 -4.22 8.36
N ILE A 181 -3.70 -3.77 9.57
CA ILE A 181 -3.27 -4.43 10.81
C ILE A 181 -3.70 -5.90 10.80
N ARG A 182 -4.95 -6.19 10.43
CA ARG A 182 -5.46 -7.56 10.36
C ARG A 182 -4.66 -8.43 9.38
N LEU A 183 -4.29 -7.89 8.21
CA LEU A 183 -3.44 -8.60 7.24
C LEU A 183 -2.04 -8.88 7.80
N LEU A 184 -1.45 -7.94 8.53
CA LEU A 184 -0.15 -8.14 9.19
C LEU A 184 -0.22 -9.18 10.32
N GLU A 185 -1.33 -9.22 11.08
CA GLU A 185 -1.54 -10.26 12.09
C GLU A 185 -1.62 -11.65 11.46
N ILE A 186 -2.38 -11.78 10.36
CA ILE A 186 -2.45 -13.02 9.58
C ILE A 186 -1.06 -13.41 9.06
N LEU A 187 -0.28 -12.45 8.57
CA LEU A 187 1.10 -12.68 8.12
C LEU A 187 1.99 -13.22 9.27
N VAL A 188 1.86 -12.69 10.48
CA VAL A 188 2.58 -13.22 11.66
C VAL A 188 2.20 -14.68 11.89
N GLU A 189 0.91 -15.01 11.90
CA GLU A 189 0.44 -16.40 12.08
C GLU A 189 1.00 -17.32 10.98
N ILE A 190 1.03 -16.87 9.72
CA ILE A 190 1.59 -17.64 8.59
C ILE A 190 3.08 -17.91 8.83
N LYS A 191 3.85 -16.89 9.20
CA LYS A 191 5.30 -17.00 9.43
C LYS A 191 5.61 -17.91 10.63
N GLU A 192 4.82 -17.83 11.70
CA GLU A 192 4.96 -18.71 12.87
C GLU A 192 4.63 -20.17 12.55
N SER A 193 3.77 -20.42 11.56
CA SER A 193 3.54 -21.76 11.03
C SER A 193 4.68 -22.28 10.12
N GLY A 194 5.75 -21.50 9.94
CA GLY A 194 6.89 -21.83 9.07
C GLY A 194 6.59 -21.65 7.57
N ARG A 195 5.47 -21.01 7.22
CA ARG A 195 5.06 -20.73 5.84
C ARG A 195 5.43 -19.30 5.44
N ARG A 196 5.41 -19.03 4.14
CA ARG A 196 5.60 -17.69 3.57
C ARG A 196 4.34 -17.29 2.82
N LEU A 197 4.08 -15.98 2.80
CA LEU A 197 3.00 -15.41 2.02
C LEU A 197 3.56 -14.92 0.68
N GLU A 198 3.07 -15.50 -0.41
CA GLU A 198 3.44 -15.12 -1.77
C GLU A 198 2.45 -14.07 -2.31
N HIS A 199 2.93 -13.21 -3.20
CA HIS A 199 2.15 -12.13 -3.81
C HIS A 199 0.90 -12.63 -4.54
N ASP A 200 0.92 -13.86 -5.07
CA ASP A 200 -0.24 -14.47 -5.75
C ASP A 200 -1.44 -14.63 -4.79
N LYS A 201 -1.20 -15.04 -3.53
CA LYS A 201 -2.23 -15.18 -2.49
C LYS A 201 -2.83 -13.85 -2.12
N ILE A 202 -2.02 -12.80 -2.07
CA ILE A 202 -2.47 -11.44 -1.81
C ILE A 202 -3.27 -10.89 -2.99
N SER A 203 -2.83 -11.11 -4.23
CA SER A 203 -3.60 -10.69 -5.40
C SER A 203 -4.94 -11.43 -5.51
N ALA A 204 -5.02 -12.69 -5.07
CA ALA A 204 -6.28 -13.42 -4.99
C ALA A 204 -7.28 -12.73 -4.05
N LEU A 205 -6.84 -12.30 -2.86
CA LEU A 205 -7.66 -11.49 -1.96
C LEU A 205 -8.11 -10.17 -2.62
N TYR A 206 -7.23 -9.51 -3.37
CA TYR A 206 -7.60 -8.27 -4.07
C TYR A 206 -8.69 -8.54 -5.11
N GLU A 207 -8.57 -9.62 -5.89
CA GLU A 207 -9.59 -10.01 -6.86
C GLU A 207 -10.90 -10.40 -6.17
N GLU A 208 -10.87 -11.06 -5.02
CA GLU A 208 -12.07 -11.34 -4.21
C GLU A 208 -12.75 -10.05 -3.75
N ILE A 209 -11.99 -9.07 -3.24
CA ILE A 209 -12.53 -7.77 -2.84
C ILE A 209 -13.15 -7.02 -4.02
N LEU A 210 -12.51 -7.06 -5.20
CA LEU A 210 -13.04 -6.44 -6.41
C LEU A 210 -14.31 -7.16 -6.90
N ALA A 211 -14.35 -8.50 -6.80
CA ALA A 211 -15.48 -9.31 -7.24
C ALA A 211 -16.76 -9.01 -6.45
N ILE A 212 -16.65 -8.62 -5.17
CA ILE A 212 -17.79 -8.18 -4.35
C ILE A 212 -18.60 -7.07 -5.04
N THR A 213 -17.95 -6.20 -5.83
CA THR A 213 -18.66 -5.12 -6.55
C THR A 213 -19.69 -5.62 -7.55
N ASN A 214 -19.62 -6.88 -7.98
CA ASN A 214 -20.59 -7.53 -8.84
C ASN A 214 -21.70 -8.25 -8.07
N GLU A 215 -21.55 -8.41 -6.76
CA GLU A 215 -22.48 -9.13 -5.87
C GLU A 215 -23.39 -8.20 -5.07
N VAL A 216 -23.01 -6.94 -4.94
CA VAL A 216 -23.70 -5.94 -4.11
C VAL A 216 -24.20 -4.76 -4.96
N ASP A 217 -25.23 -4.08 -4.45
CA ASP A 217 -25.92 -3.02 -5.18
C ASP A 217 -25.23 -1.66 -5.05
N ASP A 218 -24.54 -1.42 -3.93
CA ASP A 218 -23.91 -0.13 -3.62
C ASP A 218 -22.52 -0.24 -2.98
N SER A 219 -21.86 0.92 -2.94
CA SER A 219 -20.49 1.03 -2.46
C SER A 219 -20.35 0.86 -0.93
N ALA A 220 -21.42 1.10 -0.16
CA ALA A 220 -21.40 0.91 1.28
C ALA A 220 -21.42 -0.58 1.63
N GLU A 221 -22.24 -1.38 0.94
CA GLU A 221 -22.25 -2.83 1.05
C GLU A 221 -20.91 -3.44 0.64
N TRP A 222 -20.28 -2.92 -0.41
CA TRP A 222 -18.94 -3.35 -0.83
C TRP A 222 -17.92 -3.26 0.29
N ILE A 223 -17.78 -2.08 0.91
CA ILE A 223 -16.83 -1.87 2.01
C ILE A 223 -17.19 -2.71 3.24
N ALA A 224 -18.49 -2.85 3.54
CA ALA A 224 -18.96 -3.64 4.68
C ALA A 224 -18.60 -5.14 4.56
N ARG A 225 -18.38 -5.65 3.35
CA ARG A 225 -18.05 -7.06 3.08
C ARG A 225 -16.54 -7.35 3.14
N ILE A 226 -15.68 -6.33 3.01
CA ILE A 226 -14.21 -6.49 3.00
C ILE A 226 -13.69 -7.21 4.27
N PRO A 227 -14.11 -6.89 5.51
CA PRO A 227 -13.63 -7.60 6.69
C PRO A 227 -13.90 -9.12 6.62
N SER A 228 -15.10 -9.51 6.16
CA SER A 228 -15.45 -10.92 6.00
C SER A 228 -14.67 -11.61 4.88
N ALA A 229 -14.34 -10.90 3.80
CA ALA A 229 -13.45 -11.42 2.75
C ALA A 229 -12.05 -11.71 3.30
N ILE A 230 -11.48 -10.80 4.10
CA ILE A 230 -10.16 -11.01 4.74
C ILE A 230 -10.17 -12.22 5.68
N ASP A 231 -11.22 -12.38 6.50
CA ASP A 231 -11.32 -13.53 7.40
C ASP A 231 -11.54 -14.84 6.63
N ALA A 232 -12.35 -14.85 5.57
CA ALA A 232 -12.51 -16.02 4.71
C ALA A 232 -11.19 -16.43 4.05
N TRP A 233 -10.47 -15.46 3.47
CA TRP A 233 -9.15 -15.65 2.88
C TRP A 233 -8.12 -16.22 3.88
N ARG A 234 -8.14 -15.75 5.13
CA ARG A 234 -7.33 -16.34 6.21
C ARG A 234 -7.65 -17.82 6.37
N GLU A 235 -8.91 -18.19 6.52
CA GLU A 235 -9.29 -19.60 6.69
C GLU A 235 -8.83 -20.46 5.51
N GLU A 236 -8.93 -19.96 4.27
CA GLU A 236 -8.46 -20.66 3.08
C GLU A 236 -6.95 -20.89 3.07
N ILE A 237 -6.17 -19.92 3.57
CA ILE A 237 -4.72 -20.07 3.70
C ILE A 237 -4.36 -21.16 4.71
N PHE A 238 -5.08 -21.27 5.82
CA PHE A 238 -4.77 -22.24 6.88
C PHE A 238 -5.44 -23.60 6.70
N ALA A 239 -6.44 -23.72 5.84
CA ALA A 239 -7.08 -24.99 5.49
C ALA A 239 -6.20 -25.90 4.60
N ARG A 240 -5.11 -25.35 4.04
CA ARG A 240 -4.14 -26.04 3.18
C ARG A 240 -2.81 -26.25 3.89
#